data_AF-A0A925CNW2-F1
#
_entry.id   AF-A0A925CNW2-F1
#
_cell.length_a   1.000
_cell.length_b   1.000
_cell.length_c   1.000
_cell.angle_alpha   90.00
_cell.angle_beta   90.00
_cell.angle_gamma   90.00
#
_symmetry.space_group_name_H-M   'P 1'
#
loop_
_entity.id
_entity.type
_entity.pdbx_description
1 polymer ?
#
loop_
_entity_poly.entity_id
_entity_poly.type
_entity_poly.pdbx_seq_one_letter_code
_entity_poly.pdbx_strand_id
1 'polypeptide(L)'
;HSLPRRSALLADVPAIAETIPGFDYSSWNGIMTPLGVPRLTLDRLSAALRKSMARADVRDGMAQQAADVEVLSSEAFRQVVQSTVKQNTGLVKALGLKGE
;
A
#
# COMPACT_ATOMS: atom_id res chain seq x y z
N HIS A 1 11.51 0.53 -4.62
CA HIS A 1 10.20 1.14 -4.37
C HIS A 1 10.07 2.36 -5.27
N SER A 2 9.05 2.43 -6.13
CA SER A 2 8.77 3.62 -6.94
C SER A 2 7.27 3.79 -7.08
N LEU A 3 6.79 4.97 -6.73
CA LEU A 3 5.42 5.39 -6.98
C LEU A 3 5.20 5.63 -8.49
N PRO A 4 3.95 5.56 -8.99
CA PRO A 4 3.62 5.89 -10.38
C PRO A 4 3.63 7.40 -10.65
N ARG A 5 3.89 8.21 -9.62
CA ARG A 5 3.96 9.67 -9.64
C ARG A 5 5.10 10.16 -8.76
N ARG A 6 5.52 11.41 -8.93
CA ARG A 6 6.55 12.02 -8.08
C ARG A 6 6.10 12.04 -6.61
N SER A 7 7.06 11.80 -5.71
CA SER A 7 6.83 11.93 -4.27
C SER A 7 6.85 13.40 -3.87
N ALA A 8 5.99 13.80 -2.93
CA ALA A 8 6.01 15.16 -2.39
C ALA A 8 7.34 15.49 -1.69
N LEU A 9 8.03 14.50 -1.11
CA LEU A 9 9.34 14.68 -0.49
C LEU A 9 10.48 14.84 -1.50
N LEU A 10 10.30 14.36 -2.73
CA LEU A 10 11.31 14.34 -3.78
C LEU A 10 10.70 14.83 -5.10
N ALA A 11 10.09 16.02 -5.08
CA ALA A 11 9.34 16.56 -6.21
C ALA A 11 10.20 16.76 -7.48
N ASP A 12 11.51 16.96 -7.30
CA ASP A 12 12.45 17.13 -8.40
C ASP A 12 12.94 15.81 -9.01
N VAL A 13 12.68 14.67 -8.35
CA VAL A 13 13.05 13.34 -8.84
C VAL A 13 11.90 12.76 -9.67
N PRO A 14 12.11 12.49 -10.98
CA PRO A 14 11.08 11.89 -11.82
C PRO A 14 10.66 10.50 -11.34
N ALA A 15 9.39 10.18 -11.48
CA ALA A 15 8.94 8.80 -11.28
C ALA A 15 9.38 7.94 -12.48
N ILE A 16 9.68 6.65 -12.24
CA ILE A 16 10.02 5.71 -13.33
C ILE A 16 8.87 5.63 -14.35
N ALA A 17 7.62 5.80 -13.89
CA ALA A 17 6.42 5.83 -14.73
C ALA A 17 6.45 6.93 -15.81
N GLU A 18 7.21 8.02 -15.62
CA GLU A 18 7.38 9.08 -16.63
C GLU A 18 8.18 8.59 -17.84
N THR A 19 9.04 7.58 -17.67
CA THR A 19 9.85 6.97 -18.73
C THR A 19 9.28 5.63 -19.20
N ILE A 20 8.71 4.84 -18.29
CA ILE A 20 8.13 3.53 -18.56
C ILE A 20 6.63 3.58 -18.19
N PRO A 21 5.73 3.83 -19.16
CA PRO A 21 4.30 3.92 -18.90
C PRO A 21 3.76 2.68 -18.18
N GLY A 22 3.00 2.89 -17.12
CA GLY A 22 2.42 1.82 -16.31
C GLY A 22 3.37 1.19 -15.29
N PHE A 23 4.60 1.69 -15.14
CA PHE A 23 5.51 1.22 -14.10
C PHE A 23 5.03 1.66 -12.71
N ASP A 24 4.72 0.68 -11.87
CA ASP A 24 4.41 0.89 -10.45
C ASP A 24 5.04 -0.25 -9.63
N TYR A 25 5.89 0.13 -8.68
CA TYR A 25 6.44 -0.77 -7.68
C TYR A 25 6.36 -0.13 -6.29
N SER A 26 5.15 0.33 -5.98
CA SER A 26 4.76 0.85 -4.68
C SER A 26 4.63 -0.28 -3.66
N SER A 27 5.05 0.01 -2.44
CA SER A 27 4.87 -0.84 -1.27
C SER A 27 3.71 -0.30 -0.46
N TRP A 28 3.00 -1.19 0.20
CA TRP A 28 1.88 -0.85 1.04
C TRP A 28 2.07 -1.45 2.42
N ASN A 29 1.46 -0.80 3.41
CA ASN A 29 1.30 -1.32 4.75
C ASN A 29 -0.20 -1.51 5.01
N GLY A 30 -0.55 -2.54 5.76
CA GLY A 30 -1.95 -2.77 6.10
C GLY A 30 -2.13 -3.76 7.24
N ILE A 31 -3.38 -3.88 7.69
CA ILE A 31 -3.75 -4.73 8.82
C ILE A 31 -4.56 -5.91 8.31
N MET A 32 -4.14 -7.10 8.70
CA MET A 32 -4.86 -8.34 8.46
C MET A 32 -5.38 -8.90 9.77
N THR A 33 -6.54 -9.53 9.73
CA THR A 33 -7.14 -10.22 10.88
C THR A 33 -7.26 -11.71 10.60
N PRO A 34 -7.31 -12.57 11.63
CA PRO A 34 -7.61 -13.98 11.45
C PRO A 34 -8.97 -14.22 10.77
N LEU A 35 -9.14 -15.43 10.24
CA LEU A 35 -10.44 -15.89 9.76
C LEU A 35 -11.43 -15.99 10.92
N GLY A 36 -12.70 -15.67 10.66
CA GLY A 36 -13.78 -15.82 11.64
C GLY A 36 -14.04 -14.61 12.54
N VAL A 37 -13.31 -13.50 12.37
CA VAL A 37 -13.62 -12.26 13.10
C VAL A 37 -15.01 -11.76 12.69
N PRO A 38 -15.93 -11.50 13.65
CA PRO A 38 -17.27 -11.02 13.35
C PRO A 38 -17.26 -9.71 12.57
N ARG A 39 -18.22 -9.56 11.64
CA ARG A 39 -18.31 -8.37 10.77
C ARG A 39 -18.37 -7.06 11.58
N LEU A 40 -19.13 -7.04 12.67
CA LEU A 40 -19.23 -5.88 13.56
C LEU A 40 -17.86 -5.45 14.13
N THR A 41 -16.99 -6.40 14.46
CA THR A 41 -15.64 -6.12 14.96
C THR A 41 -14.76 -5.54 13.85
N LEU A 42 -14.85 -6.09 12.63
CA LEU A 42 -14.14 -5.56 11.47
C LEU A 42 -14.58 -4.14 11.13
N ASP A 43 -15.89 -3.86 11.18
CA ASP A 43 -16.43 -2.54 10.88
C ASP A 43 -15.96 -1.51 11.93
N ARG A 44 -15.94 -1.88 13.22
CA ARG A 44 -15.37 -1.05 14.30
C ARG A 44 -13.88 -0.78 14.11
N LEU A 45 -13.10 -1.80 13.77
CA LEU A 45 -11.68 -1.66 13.48
C LEU A 45 -11.44 -0.73 12.28
N SER A 46 -12.18 -0.92 11.20
CA SER A 46 -12.09 -0.07 10.00
C SER A 46 -12.44 1.39 10.32
N ALA A 47 -13.49 1.62 11.10
CA ALA A 47 -13.88 2.96 11.54
C ALA A 47 -12.81 3.61 12.43
N ALA A 48 -12.23 2.87 13.38
CA ALA A 48 -11.16 3.35 14.23
C ALA A 48 -9.89 3.70 13.41
N LEU A 49 -9.52 2.85 12.45
CA LEU A 49 -8.39 3.10 11.55
C LEU A 49 -8.60 4.36 10.71
N ARG A 50 -9.78 4.51 10.10
CA ARG A 50 -10.15 5.73 9.35
C ARG A 50 -9.98 6.97 10.20
N LYS A 51 -10.49 6.94 11.43
CA LYS A 51 -10.41 8.07 12.36
C LYS A 51 -8.96 8.39 12.74
N SER A 52 -8.16 7.38 13.06
CA SER A 52 -6.75 7.56 13.42
C SER A 52 -5.91 8.09 12.26
N MET A 53 -6.09 7.53 11.06
CA MET A 53 -5.41 7.95 9.83
C MET A 53 -5.83 9.33 9.31
N ALA A 54 -6.96 9.87 9.80
CA ALA A 54 -7.41 11.22 9.48
C ALA A 54 -6.76 12.30 10.37
N ARG A 55 -6.08 11.93 11.46
CA ARG A 55 -5.43 12.89 12.34
C ARG A 55 -4.20 13.50 11.66
N ALA A 56 -4.02 14.82 11.83
CA ALA A 56 -2.93 15.55 11.22
C ALA A 56 -1.56 15.01 11.66
N ASP A 57 -1.37 14.78 12.96
CA ASP A 57 -0.12 14.26 13.53
C ASP A 57 0.28 12.90 12.93
N VAL A 58 -0.69 12.02 12.69
CA VAL A 58 -0.46 10.73 12.03
C VAL A 58 -0.09 10.92 10.56
N ARG A 59 -0.81 11.78 9.83
CA ARG A 59 -0.53 12.06 8.41
C ARG A 59 0.83 12.69 8.23
N ASP A 60 1.20 13.64 9.07
CA ASP A 60 2.48 14.33 9.02
C ASP A 60 3.63 13.36 9.32
N GLY A 61 3.48 12.49 10.33
CA GLY A 61 4.46 11.47 10.64
C GLY A 61 4.64 10.41 9.54
N MET A 62 3.58 10.07 8.80
CA MET A 62 3.65 9.17 7.64
C MET A 62 4.28 9.87 6.44
N ALA A 63 3.91 11.14 6.19
CA ALA A 63 4.48 11.94 5.12
C ALA A 63 6.00 12.10 5.27
N GLN A 64 6.52 12.24 6.50
CA GLN A 64 7.95 12.26 6.80
C GLN A 64 8.68 10.96 6.38
N GLN A 65 7.96 9.86 6.25
CA GLN A 65 8.49 8.54 5.84
C GLN A 65 8.22 8.25 4.36
N ALA A 66 7.84 9.26 3.57
CA ALA A 66 7.41 9.11 2.17
C ALA A 66 6.19 8.17 2.01
N ALA A 67 5.40 7.98 3.06
CA ALA A 67 4.22 7.13 3.07
C ALA A 67 2.96 7.99 2.94
N ASP A 68 2.22 7.80 1.86
CA ASP A 68 0.91 8.41 1.70
C ASP A 68 -0.14 7.56 2.43
N VAL A 69 -0.99 8.24 3.21
CA VAL A 69 -2.06 7.58 3.96
C VAL A 69 -3.29 7.44 3.08
N GLU A 70 -3.52 6.23 2.58
CA GLU A 70 -4.75 5.86 1.89
C GLU A 70 -5.57 4.90 2.74
N VAL A 71 -6.84 5.23 2.98
CA VAL A 71 -7.74 4.36 3.75
C VAL A 71 -8.71 3.65 2.84
N LEU A 72 -8.37 2.41 2.50
CA LEU A 72 -9.18 1.55 1.65
C LEU A 72 -10.33 0.89 2.41
N SER A 73 -11.36 0.44 1.67
CA SER A 73 -12.32 -0.53 2.20
C SER A 73 -11.64 -1.90 2.37
N SER A 74 -12.18 -2.78 3.20
CA SER A 74 -11.64 -4.14 3.34
C SER A 74 -11.64 -4.92 2.03
N GLU A 75 -12.61 -4.66 1.16
CA GLU A 75 -12.67 -5.28 -0.16
C GLU A 75 -11.61 -4.73 -1.12
N ALA A 76 -11.44 -3.40 -1.18
CA ALA A 76 -10.40 -2.78 -1.98
C ALA A 76 -9.01 -3.20 -1.50
N PHE A 77 -8.78 -3.28 -0.18
CA PHE A 77 -7.52 -3.76 0.36
C PHE A 77 -7.26 -5.23 0.01
N ARG A 78 -8.30 -6.09 -0.01
CA ARG A 78 -8.15 -7.47 -0.48
C ARG A 78 -7.68 -7.52 -1.93
N GLN A 79 -8.17 -6.63 -2.80
CA GLN A 79 -7.72 -6.55 -4.19
C GLN A 79 -6.24 -6.15 -4.28
N VAL A 80 -5.78 -5.18 -3.47
CA VAL A 80 -4.36 -4.80 -3.40
C VAL A 80 -3.48 -5.97 -3.01
N VAL A 81 -3.87 -6.76 -2.01
CA VAL A 81 -3.12 -7.95 -1.59
C VAL A 81 -3.06 -8.98 -2.72
N GLN A 82 -4.20 -9.29 -3.35
CA GLN A 82 -4.28 -10.28 -4.42
C GLN A 82 -3.46 -9.86 -5.66
N SER A 83 -3.54 -8.59 -6.08
CA SER A 83 -2.77 -8.08 -7.21
C SER A 83 -1.27 -8.09 -6.92
N THR A 84 -0.87 -7.70 -5.72
CA THR A 84 0.54 -7.69 -5.29
C THR A 84 1.11 -9.11 -5.28
N VAL A 85 0.39 -10.07 -4.71
CA VAL A 85 0.82 -11.49 -4.70
C VAL A 85 0.97 -12.01 -6.13
N LYS A 86 0.02 -11.69 -7.02
CA LYS A 86 0.08 -12.10 -8.43
C LYS A 86 1.30 -11.51 -9.14
N GLN A 87 1.52 -10.20 -9.01
CA GLN A 87 2.65 -9.49 -9.63
C GLN A 87 3.99 -10.03 -9.11
N ASN A 88 4.16 -10.11 -7.79
CA ASN A 88 5.41 -10.54 -7.18
C ASN A 88 5.72 -12.02 -7.50
N THR A 89 4.71 -12.89 -7.49
CA THR A 89 4.88 -14.29 -7.90
C THR A 89 5.34 -14.39 -9.36
N GLY A 90 4.79 -13.58 -10.25
CA GLY A 90 5.23 -13.50 -11.65
C GLY A 90 6.68 -13.07 -11.75
N LEU A 91 7.07 -12.03 -11.02
CA LEU A 91 8.42 -11.48 -11.02
C LEU A 91 9.45 -12.48 -10.47
N VAL A 92 9.17 -13.10 -9.32
CA VAL A 92 10.03 -14.12 -8.70
C VAL A 92 10.28 -15.28 -9.67
N LYS A 93 9.24 -15.77 -10.35
CA LYS A 93 9.36 -16.86 -11.34
C LYS A 93 10.18 -16.43 -12.56
N ALA A 94 9.93 -15.24 -13.11
CA ALA A 94 10.62 -14.75 -14.29
C ALA A 94 12.13 -14.53 -14.04
N LEU A 95 12.49 -14.11 -12.82
CA LEU A 95 13.87 -13.82 -12.43
C LEU A 95 14.59 -15.01 -11.79
N GLY A 96 13.93 -16.14 -11.59
CA GLY A 96 14.51 -17.33 -10.95
C GLY A 96 14.92 -17.10 -9.49
N LEU A 97 14.30 -16.13 -8.81
CA LEU A 97 14.62 -15.78 -7.42
C LEU A 97 14.10 -16.89 -6.48
N LYS A 98 14.88 -17.21 -5.44
CA LYS A 98 14.48 -18.12 -4.37
C LYS A 98 14.60 -17.37 -3.04
N GLY A 99 13.69 -17.65 -2.11
CA GLY A 99 13.93 -17.28 -0.72
C GLY A 99 15.12 -18.10 -0.19
N GLU A 100 15.96 -17.47 0.62
CA GLU A 100 16.94 -18.21 1.44
C GLU A 100 16.26 -19.21 2.37
#